data_AF-A0A2T6J570-F1
#
_entry.id   AF-A0A2T6J570-F1
#
_cell.length_a   1.000
_cell.length_b   1.000
_cell.length_c   1.000
_cell.angle_alpha   90.00
_cell.angle_beta   90.00
_cell.angle_gamma   90.00
#
_symmetry.space_group_name_H-M   'P 1'
#
loop_
_entity.id
_entity.type
_entity.pdbx_description
1 polymer ?
#
loop_
_entity_poly.entity_id
_entity_poly.type
_entity_poly.pdbx_seq_one_letter_code
_entity_poly.pdbx_strand_id
1 'polypeptide(L)'
;MERKLDPQFMGLGPEFRSAKCLNLCELQLILSDQLRLPNTRSAEAQGLLKASYDYSTRFAKLRTRNVIVDLRNNLEREGDLHQFEIAQLVNLLPKSLDEAKALIPTLNRLPGPRLQRILDLLEMFRVHAA
;
A
#
# COMPACT_ATOMS: atom_id res chain seq x y z
N MET A 1 -22.30 15.39 14.18
CA MET A 1 -22.47 14.28 13.22
C MET A 1 -21.39 13.26 13.54
N GLU A 2 -21.67 12.31 14.44
CA GLU A 2 -20.74 11.24 14.77
C GLU A 2 -20.59 10.34 13.55
N ARG A 3 -19.41 10.33 12.91
CA ARG A 3 -19.12 9.37 11.85
C ARG A 3 -19.03 8.00 12.52
N LYS A 4 -20.08 7.19 12.41
CA LYS A 4 -20.05 5.80 12.83
C LYS A 4 -19.00 5.08 12.00
N LEU A 5 -17.85 4.82 12.62
CA LEU A 5 -16.83 3.94 12.08
C LEU A 5 -17.43 2.53 12.05
N ASP A 6 -17.36 1.87 10.90
CA ASP A 6 -17.94 0.53 10.73
C ASP A 6 -16.91 -0.53 11.19
N PRO A 7 -17.16 -1.27 12.30
CA PRO A 7 -16.21 -2.28 12.78
C PRO A 7 -15.97 -3.38 11.75
N GLN A 8 -16.94 -3.63 10.86
CA GLN A 8 -16.82 -4.64 9.80
C GLN A 8 -15.91 -4.19 8.65
N PHE A 9 -15.61 -2.90 8.59
CA PHE A 9 -14.75 -2.30 7.56
C PHE A 9 -13.47 -1.72 8.16
N MET A 10 -12.84 -2.45 9.09
CA MET A 10 -11.61 -2.06 9.78
C MET A 10 -11.71 -0.69 10.48
N GLY A 11 -12.93 -0.28 10.87
CA GLY A 11 -13.18 1.03 11.43
C GLY A 11 -13.07 2.19 10.45
N LEU A 12 -13.04 1.93 9.13
CA LEU A 12 -13.08 2.98 8.12
C LEU A 12 -14.53 3.40 7.83
N GLY A 13 -14.69 4.64 7.35
CA GLY A 13 -15.98 5.18 6.94
C GLY A 13 -16.56 4.44 5.72
N PRO A 14 -17.89 4.45 5.54
CA PRO A 14 -18.57 3.79 4.43
C PRO A 14 -18.10 4.27 3.04
N GLU A 15 -17.58 5.49 2.94
CA GLU A 15 -17.01 6.06 1.72
C GLU A 15 -15.78 5.31 1.20
N PHE A 16 -15.11 4.52 2.05
CA PHE A 16 -13.92 3.78 1.68
C PHE A 16 -14.21 2.34 1.22
N ARG A 17 -15.47 1.89 1.23
CA ARG A 17 -15.85 0.51 0.87
C ARG A 17 -15.41 0.09 -0.53
N SER A 18 -15.50 0.99 -1.49
CA SER A 18 -15.10 0.76 -2.89
C SER A 18 -13.76 1.40 -3.25
N ALA A 19 -13.06 2.02 -2.27
CA ALA A 19 -11.82 2.71 -2.52
C ALA A 19 -10.68 1.72 -2.76
N LYS A 20 -9.87 1.98 -3.79
CA LYS A 20 -8.57 1.34 -3.92
C LYS A 20 -7.54 2.12 -3.11
N CYS A 21 -6.70 1.40 -2.37
CA CYS A 21 -5.60 2.00 -1.64
C CYS A 21 -4.35 2.00 -2.52
N LEU A 22 -3.58 3.08 -2.46
CA LEU A 22 -2.25 3.17 -3.07
C LEU A 22 -1.19 2.95 -2.00
N ASN A 23 -0.20 2.12 -2.29
CA ASN A 23 1.01 2.01 -1.48
C ASN A 23 2.01 3.13 -1.82
N LEU A 24 3.06 3.28 -1.02
CA LEU A 24 4.04 4.36 -1.20
C LEU A 24 4.81 4.24 -2.52
N CYS A 25 5.08 3.03 -2.99
CA CYS A 25 5.76 2.80 -4.27
C CYS A 25 4.89 3.25 -5.45
N GLU A 26 3.59 2.95 -5.42
CA GLU A 26 2.64 3.41 -6.44
C GLU A 26 2.43 4.92 -6.38
N LEU A 27 2.32 5.48 -5.17
CA LEU A 27 2.19 6.92 -4.96
C LEU A 27 3.41 7.65 -5.55
N GLN A 28 4.61 7.13 -5.30
CA GLN A 28 5.85 7.68 -5.84
C GLN A 28 5.83 7.70 -7.38
N LEU A 29 5.42 6.60 -8.02
CA LEU A 29 5.32 6.53 -9.48
C LEU A 29 4.32 7.56 -10.03
N ILE A 30 3.11 7.60 -9.46
CA ILE A 30 2.05 8.50 -9.92
C ILE A 30 2.47 9.96 -9.74
N LEU A 31 3.02 10.32 -8.58
CA LEU A 31 3.49 11.67 -8.32
C LEU A 31 4.68 12.04 -9.20
N SER A 32 5.58 11.10 -9.50
CA SER A 32 6.69 11.32 -10.44
C SER A 32 6.21 11.66 -11.85
N ASP A 33 5.12 11.02 -12.30
CA ASP A 33 4.50 11.30 -13.59
C ASP A 33 3.76 12.66 -13.54
N GLN A 34 3.03 12.95 -12.46
CA GLN A 34 2.30 14.21 -12.27
C GLN A 34 3.23 15.43 -12.23
N LEU A 35 4.42 15.31 -11.61
CA LEU A 35 5.39 16.40 -11.53
C LEU A 35 6.05 16.73 -12.89
N ARG A 36 5.99 15.83 -13.87
CA ARG A 36 6.49 16.07 -15.24
C ARG A 36 5.49 16.82 -16.12
N LEU A 37 4.21 16.84 -15.74
CA LEU A 37 3.15 17.49 -16.51
C LEU A 37 3.10 18.99 -16.18
N PRO A 38 2.68 19.85 -17.13
CA PRO A 38 2.43 21.27 -16.86
C PRO A 38 1.43 21.42 -15.71
N ASN A 39 1.81 22.17 -14.67
CA ASN A 39 1.02 22.26 -13.45
C ASN A 39 0.34 23.63 -13.35
N THR A 40 -0.99 23.63 -13.38
CA THR A 40 -1.84 24.83 -13.23
C THR A 40 -2.37 25.01 -11.81
N ARG A 41 -1.96 24.14 -10.87
CA ARG A 41 -2.42 24.16 -9.49
C ARG A 41 -1.79 25.31 -8.70
N SER A 42 -2.44 25.71 -7.60
CA SER A 42 -1.92 26.74 -6.69
C SER A 42 -0.58 26.34 -6.05
N ALA A 43 0.17 27.33 -5.54
CA ALA A 43 1.47 27.11 -4.92
C ALA A 43 1.38 26.17 -3.70
N GLU A 44 0.30 26.27 -2.93
CA GLU A 44 0.04 25.43 -1.75
C GLU A 44 -0.16 23.96 -2.16
N ALA A 45 -0.96 23.72 -3.20
CA ALA A 45 -1.18 22.38 -3.74
C ALA A 45 0.13 21.78 -4.30
N GLN A 46 0.96 22.59 -4.94
CA GLN A 46 2.28 22.17 -5.42
C GLN A 46 3.21 21.79 -4.26
N GLY A 47 3.22 22.59 -3.19
CA GLY A 47 3.97 22.30 -1.97
C GLY A 47 3.58 20.96 -1.34
N LEU A 48 2.28 20.68 -1.24
CA LEU A 48 1.76 19.42 -0.71
C LEU A 48 2.13 18.21 -1.59
N LEU A 49 2.01 18.34 -2.91
CA LEU A 49 2.39 17.29 -3.86
C LEU A 49 3.90 16.99 -3.78
N LYS A 50 4.73 18.03 -3.68
CA LYS A 50 6.18 17.88 -3.52
C LYS A 50 6.52 17.18 -2.21
N ALA A 51 5.93 17.61 -1.09
CA ALA A 51 6.16 16.97 0.21
C ALA A 51 5.72 15.50 0.22
N SER A 52 4.58 15.18 -0.41
CA SER A 52 4.09 13.80 -0.56
C SER A 52 5.02 12.97 -1.44
N TYR A 53 5.52 13.55 -2.53
CA TYR A 53 6.49 12.90 -3.41
C TYR A 53 7.81 12.62 -2.69
N ASP A 54 8.34 13.59 -1.95
CA ASP A 54 9.59 13.45 -1.19
C ASP A 54 9.45 12.36 -0.11
N TYR A 55 8.32 12.33 0.62
CA TYR A 55 8.02 11.27 1.58
C TYR A 55 7.95 9.89 0.91
N SER A 56 7.19 9.79 -0.18
CA SER A 56 7.06 8.53 -0.92
C SER A 56 8.40 8.06 -1.50
N THR A 57 9.24 8.97 -1.98
CA THR A 57 10.58 8.66 -2.52
C THR A 57 11.52 8.14 -1.44
N ARG A 58 11.41 8.66 -0.21
CA ARG A 58 12.24 8.23 0.92
C ARG A 58 11.87 6.84 1.44
N PHE A 59 10.59 6.49 1.44
CA PHE A 59 10.08 5.28 2.10
C PHE A 59 9.55 4.20 1.14
N ALA A 60 9.39 4.51 -0.15
CA ALA A 60 9.09 3.51 -1.17
C ALA A 60 10.24 2.52 -1.26
N LYS A 61 9.92 1.26 -0.96
CA LYS A 61 10.90 0.17 -0.94
C LYS A 61 11.21 -0.32 -2.35
N LEU A 62 10.24 -0.27 -3.25
CA LEU A 62 10.38 -0.73 -4.63
C LEU A 62 10.38 0.49 -5.55
N ARG A 63 11.26 0.48 -6.56
CA ARG A 63 11.38 1.58 -7.54
C ARG A 63 11.05 1.17 -8.97
N THR A 64 11.14 -0.12 -9.27
CA THR A 64 10.92 -0.62 -10.63
C THR A 64 9.42 -0.75 -10.91
N ARG A 65 8.91 0.01 -11.89
CA ARG A 65 7.47 0.07 -12.23
C ARG A 65 6.85 -1.30 -12.47
N ASN A 66 7.49 -2.14 -13.29
CA ASN A 66 6.96 -3.48 -13.61
C ASN A 66 6.84 -4.34 -12.35
N VAL A 67 7.87 -4.32 -11.49
CA VAL A 67 7.88 -5.05 -10.22
C VAL A 67 6.74 -4.59 -9.30
N ILE A 68 6.48 -3.28 -9.21
CA ILE A 68 5.41 -2.74 -8.37
C ILE A 68 4.04 -3.22 -8.86
N VAL A 69 3.82 -3.17 -10.18
CA VAL A 69 2.56 -3.62 -10.80
C VAL A 69 2.37 -5.13 -10.65
N ASP A 70 3.43 -5.91 -10.87
CA ASP A 70 3.39 -7.37 -10.74
C ASP A 70 3.12 -7.78 -9.29
N LEU A 71 3.79 -7.18 -8.32
CA LEU A 71 3.54 -7.43 -6.90
C LEU A 71 2.08 -7.17 -6.55
N ARG A 72 1.53 -6.03 -6.99
CA ARG A 72 0.12 -5.72 -6.76
C ARG A 72 -0.82 -6.77 -7.35
N ASN A 73 -0.62 -7.13 -8.61
CA ASN A 73 -1.46 -8.12 -9.27
C ASN A 73 -1.41 -9.47 -8.57
N ASN A 74 -0.23 -9.89 -8.08
CA ASN A 74 -0.10 -11.13 -7.33
C ASN A 74 -0.82 -11.08 -5.97
N LEU A 75 -0.70 -9.97 -5.23
CA LEU A 75 -1.44 -9.78 -3.97
C LEU A 75 -2.96 -9.72 -4.16
N GLU A 76 -3.43 -9.09 -5.22
CA GLU A 76 -4.87 -9.08 -5.56
C GLU A 76 -5.37 -10.48 -5.96
N ARG A 77 -4.53 -11.30 -6.62
CA ARG A 77 -4.85 -12.69 -6.99
C ARG A 77 -4.88 -13.66 -5.82
N GLU A 78 -4.07 -13.45 -4.79
CA GLU A 78 -4.17 -14.23 -3.55
C GLU A 78 -5.59 -14.16 -2.98
N GLY A 79 -6.32 -13.07 -3.24
CA GLY A 79 -7.71 -12.87 -2.87
C GLY A 79 -7.90 -12.71 -1.37
N ASP A 80 -9.10 -12.31 -0.95
CA ASP A 80 -9.47 -12.19 0.48
C ASP A 80 -8.53 -11.29 1.28
N LEU A 81 -7.80 -10.37 0.63
CA LEU A 81 -7.06 -9.28 1.26
C LEU A 81 -7.83 -7.99 1.00
N HIS A 82 -7.99 -7.17 2.04
CA HIS A 82 -8.55 -5.84 1.87
C HIS A 82 -7.54 -4.93 1.17
N GLN A 83 -8.03 -3.93 0.43
CA GLN A 83 -7.19 -2.96 -0.28
C GLN A 83 -6.18 -2.27 0.66
N PHE A 84 -6.61 -1.97 1.88
CA PHE A 84 -5.74 -1.42 2.92
C PHE A 84 -4.61 -2.39 3.31
N GLU A 85 -4.93 -3.67 3.53
CA GLU A 85 -3.94 -4.69 3.90
C GLU A 85 -2.91 -4.89 2.80
N ILE A 86 -3.34 -4.91 1.52
CA ILE A 86 -2.43 -4.97 0.37
C ILE A 86 -1.44 -3.80 0.40
N ALA A 87 -1.93 -2.58 0.60
CA ALA A 87 -1.06 -1.40 0.67
C ALA A 87 -0.09 -1.46 1.86
N GLN A 88 -0.56 -1.90 3.03
CA GLN A 88 0.29 -2.04 4.22
C GLN A 88 1.35 -3.13 4.08
N LEU A 89 1.01 -4.29 3.48
CA LEU A 89 1.97 -5.37 3.23
C LEU A 89 3.14 -4.88 2.36
N VAL A 90 2.87 -4.11 1.31
CA VAL A 90 3.92 -3.54 0.44
C VAL A 90 4.73 -2.46 1.15
N ASN A 91 4.08 -1.60 1.93
CA ASN A 91 4.77 -0.54 2.68
C ASN A 91 5.68 -1.12 3.78
N LEU A 92 5.22 -2.15 4.49
CA LEU A 92 5.87 -2.66 5.69
C LEU A 92 6.82 -3.83 5.41
N LEU A 93 6.59 -4.63 4.37
CA LEU A 93 7.36 -5.84 4.02
C LEU A 93 7.74 -6.67 5.25
N PRO A 94 6.74 -7.17 6.03
CA PRO A 94 7.00 -8.02 7.18
C PRO A 94 7.73 -9.30 6.76
N LYS A 95 8.55 -9.84 7.67
CA LYS A 95 9.41 -11.00 7.42
C LYS A 95 8.91 -12.28 8.08
N SER A 96 7.97 -12.16 9.01
CA SER A 96 7.42 -13.28 9.75
C SER A 96 5.92 -13.14 9.93
N LEU A 97 5.24 -14.26 10.19
CA LEU A 97 3.81 -14.29 10.49
C LEU A 97 3.47 -13.43 11.71
N ASP A 98 4.31 -13.49 12.75
CA ASP A 98 4.11 -12.75 13.99
C ASP A 98 4.25 -11.25 13.77
N GLU A 99 5.27 -10.82 13.01
CA GLU A 99 5.44 -9.42 12.62
C GLU A 99 4.26 -8.92 11.78
N ALA A 100 3.83 -9.69 10.77
CA ALA A 100 2.71 -9.31 9.92
C ALA A 100 1.41 -9.13 10.72
N LYS A 101 1.13 -10.03 11.66
CA LYS A 101 -0.04 -9.97 12.53
C LYS A 101 0.06 -8.87 13.59
N ALA A 102 1.25 -8.60 14.09
CA ALA A 102 1.48 -7.53 15.07
C ALA A 102 1.30 -6.15 14.42
N LEU A 103 1.85 -5.96 13.20
CA LEU A 103 1.77 -4.69 12.48
C LEU A 103 0.41 -4.47 11.81
N ILE A 104 -0.22 -5.55 11.33
CA ILE A 104 -1.51 -5.50 10.63
C ILE A 104 -2.47 -6.50 11.30
N PRO A 105 -3.10 -6.13 12.44
CA PRO A 105 -3.91 -7.05 13.24
C PRO A 105 -5.09 -7.69 12.51
N THR A 106 -5.58 -7.05 11.45
CA THR A 106 -6.70 -7.56 10.63
C THR A 106 -6.33 -8.83 9.86
N LEU A 107 -5.03 -9.09 9.62
CA LEU A 107 -4.54 -10.32 9.00
C LEU A 107 -4.73 -11.56 9.87
N ASN A 108 -5.04 -11.43 11.16
CA ASN A 108 -5.31 -12.57 12.05
C ASN A 108 -6.49 -13.43 11.59
N ARG A 109 -7.38 -12.89 10.74
CA ARG A 109 -8.48 -13.64 10.12
C ARG A 109 -8.01 -14.66 9.08
N LEU A 110 -6.81 -14.50 8.52
CA LEU A 110 -6.28 -15.38 7.48
C LEU A 110 -5.60 -16.62 8.07
N PRO A 111 -5.73 -17.80 7.42
CA PRO A 111 -5.00 -18.99 7.84
C PRO A 111 -3.48 -18.79 7.73
N GLY A 112 -2.73 -19.31 8.72
CA GLY A 112 -1.26 -19.23 8.74
C GLY A 112 -0.57 -19.68 7.45
N PRO A 113 -0.92 -20.84 6.85
CA PRO A 113 -0.33 -21.28 5.60
C PRO A 113 -0.57 -20.34 4.42
N ARG A 114 -1.68 -19.59 4.42
CA ARG A 114 -1.98 -18.59 3.38
C ARG A 114 -1.17 -17.33 3.59
N LEU A 115 -1.12 -16.84 4.83
CA LEU A 115 -0.30 -15.69 5.16
C LEU A 115 1.19 -15.98 4.87
N GLN A 116 1.66 -17.22 5.09
CA GLN A 116 3.01 -17.61 4.74
C GLN A 116 3.29 -17.48 3.24
N ARG A 117 2.39 -17.95 2.37
CA ARG A 117 2.54 -17.77 0.91
C ARG A 117 2.62 -16.31 0.49
N ILE A 118 1.82 -15.45 1.13
CA ILE A 118 1.88 -14.00 0.89
C ILE A 118 3.25 -13.45 1.30
N LEU A 119 3.80 -13.86 2.44
CA LEU A 119 5.13 -13.44 2.88
C LEU A 119 6.23 -13.96 1.95
N ASP A 120 6.14 -15.22 1.49
CA ASP A 120 7.08 -15.80 0.54
C ASP A 120 7.08 -15.01 -0.77
N LEU A 121 5.89 -14.63 -1.26
CA LEU A 121 5.74 -13.73 -2.41
C LEU A 121 6.42 -12.38 -2.14
N LEU A 122 6.19 -11.75 -0.99
CA LEU A 122 6.84 -10.46 -0.65
C LEU A 122 8.37 -10.59 -0.63
N GLU A 123 8.91 -11.71 -0.15
CA GLU A 123 10.36 -11.94 -0.10
C GLU A 123 10.97 -12.06 -1.50
N MET A 124 10.26 -12.67 -2.47
CA MET A 124 10.70 -12.70 -3.87
C MET A 124 10.92 -11.29 -4.45
N PHE A 125 10.14 -10.31 -4.01
CA PHE A 125 10.28 -8.93 -4.48
C PHE A 125 11.25 -8.09 -3.64
N ARG A 126 11.67 -8.57 -2.45
CA ARG A 126 12.63 -7.86 -1.61
C ARG A 126 14.01 -7.73 -2.21
N VAL A 127 14.41 -8.63 -3.11
CA VAL A 127 15.67 -8.52 -3.85
C VAL A 127 15.70 -7.28 -4.76
N HIS A 128 14.52 -6.77 -5.11
CA HIS A 128 14.33 -5.52 -5.87
C HIS A 128 14.07 -4.31 -4.97
N ALA A 129 14.07 -4.49 -3.64
CA ALA A 129 13.93 -3.39 -2.71
C ALA A 129 15.26 -2.63 -2.60
N ALA A 130 15.20 -1.31 -2.78
CA ALA A 130 16.34 -0.40 -2.81
C ALA A 130 16.54 0.33 -1.48
#